data_AF-A0A1V9A0M0-F1
#
_entry.id   AF-A0A1V9A0M0-F1
#
_cell.length_a   1.000
_cell.length_b   1.000
_cell.length_c   1.000
_cell.angle_alpha   90.00
_cell.angle_beta   90.00
_cell.angle_gamma   90.00
#
_symmetry.space_group_name_H-M   'P 1'
#
loop_
_entity.id
_entity.type
_entity.pdbx_description
1 polymer ?
#
loop_
_entity_poly.entity_id
_entity_poly.type
_entity_poly.pdbx_seq_one_letter_code
_entity_poly.pdbx_strand_id
1 'polypeptide(L)'
;MTAAAPTDADLIAAHAAGDPHAFNELVRRHRDRMWAVALRTVRDPEEAADALQDAFISAFRAAANFRAESQVTTWLHRIVVNACLDRVRRKQARPTVPLPETPHQEPAVPRDSMSERETRLVIKEALDQLPEEQRVPIVLVDVEGYSVAETARLLDIAEGTVKSRCARGRGKLAKLLGHLRNPGNEGDVPTHESKYGEGR
;
A
#
# COMPACT_ATOMS: atom_id res chain seq x y z
N MET A 1 -14.90 -27.83 21.50
CA MET A 1 -14.97 -27.52 20.06
C MET A 1 -14.59 -26.06 19.88
N THR A 2 -13.39 -25.77 19.40
CA THR A 2 -12.97 -24.38 19.10
C THR A 2 -13.64 -23.96 17.79
N ALA A 3 -14.57 -23.01 17.85
CA ALA A 3 -15.14 -22.42 16.64
C ALA A 3 -14.02 -21.78 15.80
N ALA A 4 -14.07 -21.96 14.48
CA ALA A 4 -13.14 -21.30 13.57
C ALA A 4 -13.22 -19.77 13.75
N ALA A 5 -12.07 -19.10 13.73
CA ALA A 5 -12.04 -17.64 13.82
C ALA A 5 -12.85 -17.02 12.66
N PRO A 6 -13.65 -15.97 12.90
CA PRO A 6 -14.47 -15.36 11.86
C PRO A 6 -13.60 -14.77 10.77
N THR A 7 -14.00 -14.94 9.51
CA THR A 7 -13.33 -14.32 8.36
C THR A 7 -13.59 -12.81 8.34
N ASP A 8 -12.83 -12.06 7.54
CA ASP A 8 -13.06 -10.61 7.41
C ASP A 8 -14.44 -10.29 6.80
N ALA A 9 -14.95 -11.16 5.92
CA ALA A 9 -16.30 -11.03 5.38
C ALA A 9 -17.36 -11.25 6.47
N ASP A 10 -17.15 -12.22 7.36
CA ASP A 10 -18.04 -12.45 8.51
C ASP A 10 -18.07 -11.24 9.45
N LEU A 11 -16.91 -10.62 9.70
CA LEU A 11 -16.82 -9.41 10.52
C LEU A 11 -17.55 -8.22 9.88
N ILE A 12 -17.45 -8.04 8.56
CA ILE A 12 -18.21 -7.01 7.84
C ILE A 12 -19.72 -7.28 7.92
N ALA A 13 -20.15 -8.54 7.74
CA ALA A 13 -21.55 -8.92 7.84
C ALA A 13 -22.11 -8.72 9.26
N ALA A 14 -21.34 -9.09 10.29
CA ALA A 14 -21.71 -8.89 11.69
C ALA A 14 -21.81 -7.38 12.04
N HIS A 15 -20.87 -6.56 11.56
CA HIS A 15 -20.96 -5.10 11.70
C HIS A 15 -22.22 -4.53 11.04
N ALA A 16 -22.52 -4.99 9.82
CA ALA A 16 -23.74 -4.58 9.10
C ALA A 16 -25.03 -5.01 9.84
N ALA A 17 -24.98 -6.14 10.57
CA ALA A 17 -26.06 -6.62 11.44
C ALA A 17 -26.12 -5.89 12.81
N GLY A 18 -25.20 -4.96 13.08
CA GLY A 18 -25.19 -4.12 14.28
C GLY A 18 -24.27 -4.60 15.41
N ASP A 19 -23.38 -5.57 15.18
CA ASP A 19 -22.36 -5.95 16.16
C ASP A 19 -21.33 -4.82 16.34
N PRO A 20 -21.27 -4.15 17.51
CA PRO A 20 -20.37 -3.03 17.74
C PRO A 20 -18.89 -3.43 17.85
N HIS A 21 -18.57 -4.72 17.99
CA HIS A 21 -17.20 -5.22 18.14
C HIS A 21 -16.61 -5.74 16.83
N ALA A 22 -17.44 -6.13 15.86
CA ALA A 22 -16.98 -6.77 14.64
C ALA A 22 -16.01 -5.90 13.82
N PHE A 23 -16.31 -4.60 13.68
CA PHE A 23 -15.41 -3.69 12.97
C PHE A 23 -14.12 -3.42 13.75
N ASN A 24 -14.16 -3.37 15.08
CA ASN A 24 -12.96 -3.19 15.90
C ASN A 24 -11.97 -4.35 15.71
N GLU A 25 -12.48 -5.58 15.63
CA GLU A 25 -11.65 -6.74 15.32
C GLU A 25 -11.05 -6.66 13.90
N LEU A 26 -11.83 -6.19 12.92
CA LEU A 26 -11.32 -5.97 11.56
C LEU A 26 -10.19 -4.93 11.55
N VAL A 27 -10.36 -3.79 12.23
CA VAL A 27 -9.31 -2.77 12.38
C VAL A 27 -8.08 -3.36 13.05
N ARG A 28 -8.25 -4.09 14.15
CA ARG A 28 -7.13 -4.71 14.89
C ARG A 28 -6.29 -5.63 13.99
N ARG A 29 -6.93 -6.40 13.11
CA ARG A 29 -6.24 -7.31 12.18
C ARG A 29 -5.44 -6.60 11.10
N HIS A 30 -5.95 -5.48 10.60
CA HIS A 30 -5.41 -4.84 9.39
C HIS A 30 -4.64 -3.55 9.66
N ARG A 31 -4.71 -2.98 10.87
CA ARG A 31 -4.11 -1.69 11.21
C ARG A 31 -2.65 -1.58 10.82
N ASP A 32 -1.82 -2.54 11.20
CA ASP A 32 -0.37 -2.45 10.96
C ASP A 32 -0.04 -2.47 9.47
N ARG A 33 -0.75 -3.29 8.70
CA ARG A 33 -0.61 -3.34 7.23
C ARG A 33 -1.09 -2.04 6.59
N MET A 34 -2.27 -1.55 6.99
CA MET A 34 -2.82 -0.30 6.44
C MET A 34 -1.93 0.90 6.78
N TRP A 35 -1.34 0.90 7.98
CA TRP A 35 -0.37 1.89 8.39
C TRP A 35 0.90 1.87 7.54
N ALA A 36 1.44 0.68 7.26
CA ALA A 36 2.61 0.53 6.41
C ALA A 36 2.33 1.04 4.97
N VAL A 37 1.13 0.78 4.43
CA VAL A 37 0.68 1.35 3.15
C VAL A 37 0.61 2.88 3.21
N ALA A 38 0.00 3.43 4.26
CA ALA A 38 -0.15 4.88 4.42
C ALA A 38 1.21 5.60 4.48
N LEU A 39 2.15 5.08 5.29
CA LEU A 39 3.51 5.62 5.40
C LEU A 39 4.23 5.64 4.04
N ARG A 40 4.19 4.53 3.30
CA ARG A 40 4.82 4.42 1.98
C ARG A 40 4.14 5.31 0.92
N THR A 41 2.90 5.73 1.17
CA THR A 41 2.10 6.58 0.27
C THR A 41 2.25 8.07 0.55
N VAL A 42 2.41 8.51 1.81
CA VAL A 42 2.47 9.96 2.13
C VAL A 42 3.87 10.45 2.53
N ARG A 43 4.75 9.56 3.02
CA ARG A 43 6.12 9.86 3.54
C ARG A 43 6.16 10.78 4.76
N ASP A 44 5.02 11.02 5.38
CA ASP A 44 4.86 11.88 6.55
C ASP A 44 4.02 11.09 7.56
N PRO A 45 4.57 10.72 8.73
CA PRO A 45 3.84 9.90 9.71
C PRO A 45 2.59 10.57 10.29
N GLU A 46 2.61 11.89 10.46
CA GLU A 46 1.45 12.61 11.00
C GLU A 46 0.32 12.59 9.97
N GLU A 47 0.64 12.91 8.72
CA GLU A 47 -0.34 12.85 7.63
C GLU A 47 -0.81 11.41 7.36
N ALA A 48 0.07 10.41 7.50
CA ALA A 48 -0.30 9.01 7.39
C ALA A 48 -1.25 8.58 8.52
N ALA A 49 -1.06 9.09 9.74
CA ALA A 49 -1.88 8.73 10.90
C ALA A 49 -3.28 9.28 10.74
N ASP A 50 -3.36 10.55 10.34
CA ASP A 50 -4.63 11.16 10.03
C ASP A 50 -5.31 10.50 8.82
N ALA A 51 -4.57 10.21 7.75
CA ALA A 51 -5.11 9.51 6.57
C ALA A 51 -5.72 8.16 6.96
N LEU A 52 -5.00 7.41 7.79
CA LEU A 52 -5.43 6.09 8.25
C LEU A 52 -6.68 6.19 9.13
N GLN A 53 -6.76 7.20 9.99
CA GLN A 53 -7.94 7.46 10.81
C GLN A 53 -9.15 7.81 9.94
N ASP A 54 -9.01 8.77 9.03
CA ASP A 54 -10.05 9.18 8.07
C ASP A 54 -10.52 7.97 7.24
N ALA A 55 -9.59 7.11 6.84
CA ALA A 55 -9.87 5.90 6.10
C ALA A 55 -10.68 4.89 6.92
N PHE A 56 -10.31 4.62 8.18
CA PHE A 56 -11.08 3.69 9.01
C PHE A 56 -12.47 4.23 9.35
N ILE A 57 -12.64 5.54 9.55
CA ILE A 57 -13.96 6.16 9.72
C ILE A 57 -14.80 6.00 8.45
N SER A 58 -14.20 6.25 7.29
CA SER A 58 -14.84 6.06 5.99
C SER A 58 -15.25 4.61 5.76
N ALA A 59 -14.36 3.67 6.09
CA ALA A 59 -14.63 2.24 6.01
C ALA A 59 -15.74 1.81 6.96
N PHE A 60 -15.75 2.27 8.21
CA PHE A 60 -16.81 1.98 9.18
C PHE A 60 -18.19 2.36 8.65
N ARG A 61 -18.30 3.55 8.03
CA ARG A 61 -19.55 4.05 7.43
C ARG A 61 -19.95 3.30 6.17
N ALA A 62 -18.98 2.86 5.37
CA ALA A 62 -19.22 2.19 4.10
C ALA A 62 -19.38 0.67 4.23
N ALA A 63 -18.99 0.07 5.35
CA ALA A 63 -18.98 -1.39 5.56
C ALA A 63 -20.34 -2.06 5.33
N ALA A 64 -21.44 -1.40 5.71
CA ALA A 64 -22.80 -1.92 5.48
C ALA A 64 -23.17 -2.04 3.99
N ASN A 65 -22.48 -1.30 3.11
CA ASN A 65 -22.70 -1.31 1.66
C ASN A 65 -21.67 -2.16 0.91
N PHE A 66 -20.82 -2.90 1.62
CA PHE A 66 -19.80 -3.73 0.99
C PHE A 66 -20.44 -4.93 0.28
N ARG A 67 -20.17 -5.08 -1.02
CA ARG A 67 -20.82 -6.08 -1.89
C ARG A 67 -20.02 -7.36 -2.13
N ALA A 68 -18.88 -7.54 -1.44
CA ALA A 68 -17.99 -8.70 -1.62
C ALA A 68 -17.49 -8.96 -3.07
N GLU A 69 -17.49 -7.93 -3.93
CA GLU A 69 -16.94 -8.00 -5.30
C GLU A 69 -15.39 -8.05 -5.31
N SER A 70 -14.76 -7.87 -4.15
CA SER A 70 -13.32 -7.96 -3.90
C SER A 70 -13.08 -8.44 -2.47
N GLN A 71 -11.83 -8.80 -2.14
CA GLN A 71 -11.46 -9.07 -0.74
C GLN A 71 -11.61 -7.82 0.13
N VAL A 72 -11.96 -7.99 1.41
CA VAL A 72 -12.10 -6.87 2.38
C VAL A 72 -10.80 -6.09 2.50
N THR A 73 -9.65 -6.77 2.47
CA THR A 73 -8.32 -6.15 2.43
C THR A 73 -8.14 -5.24 1.23
N THR A 74 -8.52 -5.70 0.03
CA THR A 74 -8.49 -4.91 -1.19
C THR A 74 -9.32 -3.64 -1.08
N TRP A 75 -10.51 -3.75 -0.51
CA TRP A 75 -11.40 -2.63 -0.28
C TRP A 75 -10.84 -1.63 0.76
N LEU A 76 -10.28 -2.12 1.88
CA LEU A 76 -9.65 -1.27 2.91
C LEU A 76 -8.45 -0.50 2.35
N HIS A 77 -7.55 -1.16 1.61
CA HIS A 77 -6.42 -0.50 0.97
C HIS A 77 -6.87 0.62 0.04
N ARG A 78 -7.92 0.40 -0.76
CA ARG A 78 -8.45 1.43 -1.65
C ARG A 78 -8.91 2.66 -0.87
N ILE A 79 -9.58 2.47 0.27
CA ILE A 79 -10.00 3.59 1.12
C ILE A 79 -8.77 4.31 1.70
N VAL A 80 -7.78 3.57 2.20
CA VAL A 80 -6.55 4.13 2.79
C VAL A 80 -5.75 4.92 1.78
N VAL A 81 -5.51 4.36 0.59
CA VAL A 81 -4.72 4.99 -0.46
C VAL A 81 -5.42 6.25 -0.97
N ASN A 82 -6.76 6.21 -1.15
CA ASN A 82 -7.51 7.40 -1.54
C ASN A 82 -7.40 8.50 -0.48
N ALA A 83 -7.55 8.17 0.81
CA ALA A 83 -7.38 9.14 1.90
C ALA A 83 -5.97 9.76 1.93
N CYS A 84 -4.94 8.95 1.67
CA CYS A 84 -3.56 9.41 1.54
C CYS A 84 -3.39 10.38 0.37
N LEU A 85 -3.88 10.01 -0.82
CA LEU A 85 -3.79 10.84 -2.02
C LEU A 85 -4.55 12.16 -1.88
N ASP A 86 -5.72 12.13 -1.26
CA ASP A 86 -6.51 13.35 -1.00
C ASP A 86 -5.79 14.29 -0.03
N ARG A 87 -5.03 13.77 0.94
CA ARG A 87 -4.17 14.59 1.81
C ARG A 87 -3.00 15.19 1.07
N VAL A 88 -2.29 14.39 0.27
CA VAL A 88 -1.16 14.88 -0.53
C VAL A 88 -1.61 16.01 -1.48
N ARG A 89 -2.75 15.83 -2.17
CA ARG A 89 -3.35 16.87 -3.03
C ARG A 89 -3.71 18.14 -2.26
N ARG A 90 -4.30 18.02 -1.07
CA ARG A 90 -4.64 19.16 -0.21
C ARG A 90 -3.40 19.93 0.27
N LYS A 91 -2.32 19.23 0.64
CA LYS A 91 -1.04 19.82 1.06
C LYS A 91 -0.36 20.56 -0.09
N GLN A 92 -0.37 20.01 -1.30
CA GLN A 92 0.13 20.70 -2.50
C GLN A 92 -0.65 21.98 -2.82
N ALA A 93 -1.96 22.00 -2.56
CA ALA A 93 -2.81 23.18 -2.74
C ALA A 93 -2.63 24.26 -1.65
N ARG A 94 -2.04 23.92 -0.49
CA ARG A 94 -1.82 24.83 0.64
C ARG A 94 -0.44 24.59 1.28
N PRO A 95 0.63 25.18 0.72
CA PRO A 95 1.98 24.98 1.24
C PRO A 95 2.08 25.48 2.69
N THR A 96 2.30 24.57 3.62
CA THR A 96 2.71 24.89 5.00
C THR A 96 4.23 24.81 5.12
N VAL A 97 4.81 25.60 6.02
CA VAL A 97 6.26 25.55 6.30
C VAL A 97 6.59 24.21 6.98
N PRO A 98 7.50 23.39 6.44
CA PRO A 98 7.85 22.11 7.05
C PRO A 98 8.62 22.31 8.36
N LEU A 99 8.26 21.56 9.41
CA LEU A 99 9.14 21.32 10.56
C LEU A 99 10.17 20.24 10.19
N PRO A 100 11.38 20.25 10.78
CA PRO A 100 12.41 19.27 10.48
C PRO A 100 11.96 17.84 10.83
N GLU A 101 12.11 16.93 9.87
CA GLU A 101 11.72 15.52 9.97
C GLU A 101 12.56 14.79 11.04
N THR A 102 11.90 14.02 11.90
CA THR A 102 12.60 13.13 12.86
C THR A 102 12.62 11.72 12.28
N PRO A 103 13.70 10.93 12.44
CA PRO A 103 13.69 9.55 11.97
C PRO A 103 12.71 8.72 12.80
N HIS A 104 11.61 8.27 12.20
CA HIS A 104 10.59 7.47 12.88
C HIS A 104 10.62 6.01 12.40
N GLN A 105 10.59 5.07 13.34
CA GLN A 105 10.59 3.64 13.09
C GLN A 105 9.21 3.17 12.59
N GLU A 106 9.17 2.35 11.52
CA GLU A 106 7.97 1.60 11.15
C GLU A 106 7.56 0.68 12.32
N PRO A 107 6.25 0.50 12.60
CA PRO A 107 5.81 -0.53 13.53
C PRO A 107 6.19 -1.89 12.95
N ALA A 108 6.90 -2.67 13.77
CA ALA A 108 7.30 -4.01 13.42
C ALA A 108 6.05 -4.88 13.26
N VAL A 109 5.84 -5.45 12.08
CA VAL A 109 4.95 -6.61 11.96
C VAL A 109 5.54 -7.75 12.79
N PRO A 110 4.70 -8.58 13.47
CA PRO A 110 5.21 -9.64 14.35
C PRO A 110 5.92 -10.73 13.53
N ARG A 111 7.22 -10.55 13.27
CA ARG A 111 8.23 -11.57 12.87
C ARG A 111 9.59 -11.04 12.42
N ASP A 112 9.83 -9.73 12.34
CA ASP A 112 11.07 -9.25 11.72
C ASP A 112 12.35 -9.47 12.54
N SER A 113 13.30 -10.16 11.91
CA SER A 113 14.72 -10.18 12.28
C SER A 113 15.37 -8.81 12.06
N MET A 114 16.53 -8.55 12.70
CA MET A 114 17.27 -7.29 12.53
C MET A 114 17.65 -7.01 11.06
N SER A 115 17.96 -8.06 10.29
CA SER A 115 18.32 -7.95 8.87
C SER A 115 17.13 -7.54 7.98
N GLU A 116 15.92 -8.05 8.29
CA GLU A 116 14.70 -7.64 7.58
C GLU A 116 14.35 -6.18 7.86
N ARG A 117 14.59 -5.69 9.08
CA ARG A 117 14.38 -4.27 9.43
C ARG A 117 15.32 -3.34 8.66
N GLU A 118 16.60 -3.70 8.57
CA GLU A 118 17.60 -2.92 7.82
C GLU A 118 17.23 -2.86 6.34
N THR A 119 16.86 -4.02 5.76
CA THR A 119 16.39 -4.08 4.36
C THR A 119 15.16 -3.21 4.11
N ARG A 120 14.19 -3.22 5.03
CA ARG A 120 12.98 -2.38 4.92
C ARG A 120 13.27 -0.89 5.02
N LEU A 121 14.20 -0.48 5.88
CA LEU A 121 14.63 0.92 5.96
C LEU A 121 15.23 1.38 4.63
N VAL A 122 16.09 0.57 4.01
CA VAL A 122 16.68 0.90 2.70
C VAL A 122 15.62 0.95 1.59
N ILE A 123 14.66 0.02 1.59
CA ILE A 123 13.53 0.05 0.64
C ILE A 123 12.68 1.31 0.83
N LYS A 124 12.35 1.66 2.08
CA LYS A 124 11.60 2.87 2.40
C LYS A 124 12.32 4.11 1.88
N GLU A 125 13.60 4.26 2.19
CA GLU A 125 14.39 5.42 1.76
C GLU A 125 14.47 5.50 0.24
N ALA A 126 14.63 4.38 -0.46
CA ALA A 126 14.62 4.37 -1.92
C ALA A 126 13.24 4.74 -2.52
N LEU A 127 12.14 4.28 -1.90
CA LEU A 127 10.80 4.70 -2.28
C LEU A 127 10.60 6.20 -2.05
N ASP A 128 11.12 6.75 -0.95
CA ASP A 128 10.99 8.17 -0.62
C ASP A 128 11.65 9.09 -1.65
N GLN A 129 12.66 8.60 -2.38
CA GLN A 129 13.31 9.33 -3.49
C GLN A 129 12.47 9.37 -4.80
N LEU A 130 11.37 8.62 -4.88
CA LEU A 130 10.53 8.61 -6.07
C LEU A 130 9.52 9.78 -6.07
N PRO A 131 9.28 10.41 -7.24
CA PRO A 131 8.11 11.25 -7.42
C PRO A 131 6.83 10.46 -7.09
N GLU A 132 5.87 11.12 -6.46
CA GLU A 132 4.60 10.52 -6.03
C GLU A 132 3.92 9.70 -7.14
N GLU A 133 3.87 10.26 -8.35
CA GLU A 133 3.27 9.59 -9.51
C GLU A 133 3.95 8.28 -9.91
N GLN A 134 5.19 8.03 -9.49
CA GLN A 134 5.91 6.77 -9.72
C GLN A 134 5.84 5.88 -8.48
N ARG A 135 5.96 6.49 -7.29
CA ARG A 135 5.93 5.82 -5.99
C ARG A 135 4.62 5.10 -5.73
N VAL A 136 3.48 5.78 -5.91
CA VAL A 136 2.17 5.23 -5.56
C VAL A 136 1.83 3.99 -6.40
N PRO A 137 1.98 4.00 -7.74
CA PRO A 137 1.81 2.78 -8.54
C PRO A 137 2.77 1.64 -8.14
N ILE A 138 4.02 1.94 -7.77
CA ILE A 138 4.97 0.91 -7.31
C ILE A 138 4.54 0.30 -5.99
N VAL A 139 4.12 1.10 -5.01
CA VAL A 139 3.62 0.58 -3.73
C VAL A 139 2.42 -0.34 -3.98
N LEU A 140 1.49 0.04 -4.85
CA LEU A 140 0.33 -0.79 -5.14
C LEU A 140 0.71 -2.08 -5.87
N VAL A 141 1.47 -2.00 -6.96
CA VAL A 141 1.76 -3.18 -7.80
C VAL A 141 2.83 -4.08 -7.18
N ASP A 142 3.98 -3.50 -6.83
CA ASP A 142 5.18 -4.28 -6.50
C ASP A 142 5.27 -4.61 -5.00
N VAL A 143 4.67 -3.79 -4.12
CA VAL A 143 4.70 -4.02 -2.65
C VAL A 143 3.42 -4.71 -2.17
N GLU A 144 2.25 -4.24 -2.62
CA GLU A 144 0.96 -4.79 -2.18
C GLU A 144 0.39 -5.88 -3.09
N GLY A 145 0.94 -6.05 -4.31
CA GLY A 145 0.57 -7.13 -5.22
C GLY A 145 -0.67 -6.86 -6.07
N TYR A 146 -1.11 -5.61 -6.22
CA TYR A 146 -2.24 -5.27 -7.08
C TYR A 146 -1.93 -5.50 -8.55
N SER A 147 -2.95 -5.93 -9.30
CA SER A 147 -2.84 -5.91 -10.75
C SER A 147 -2.76 -4.47 -11.27
N VAL A 148 -2.21 -4.32 -12.47
CA VAL A 148 -2.19 -3.05 -13.20
C VAL A 148 -3.60 -2.49 -13.38
N ALA A 149 -4.57 -3.36 -13.68
CA ALA A 149 -5.97 -2.99 -13.90
C ALA A 149 -6.65 -2.49 -12.61
N GLU A 150 -6.40 -3.13 -11.47
CA GLU A 150 -6.91 -2.65 -10.17
C GLU A 150 -6.29 -1.32 -9.79
N THR A 151 -4.98 -1.18 -9.98
CA THR A 151 -4.24 0.05 -9.70
C THR A 151 -4.76 1.21 -10.56
N ALA A 152 -5.02 0.96 -11.84
CA ALA A 152 -5.60 1.93 -12.77
C ALA A 152 -6.97 2.43 -12.29
N ARG A 153 -7.86 1.51 -11.88
CA ARG A 153 -9.17 1.83 -11.32
C ARG A 153 -9.09 2.58 -9.99
N LEU A 154 -8.12 2.26 -9.15
CA LEU A 154 -7.93 2.89 -7.85
C LEU A 154 -7.46 4.34 -8.01
N LEU A 155 -6.49 4.55 -8.90
CA LEU A 155 -5.86 5.84 -9.13
C LEU A 155 -6.59 6.73 -10.15
N ASP A 156 -7.65 6.22 -10.78
CA ASP A 156 -8.40 6.88 -11.86
C ASP A 156 -7.50 7.32 -13.03
N ILE A 157 -6.67 6.39 -13.52
CA ILE A 157 -5.74 6.61 -14.64
C ILE A 157 -5.76 5.41 -15.59
N ALA A 158 -5.29 5.59 -16.82
CA ALA A 158 -5.17 4.50 -17.78
C ALA A 158 -4.14 3.43 -17.34
N GLU A 159 -4.39 2.16 -17.68
CA GLU A 159 -3.44 1.06 -17.40
C GLU A 159 -2.06 1.29 -18.02
N GLY A 160 -1.98 1.88 -19.22
CA GLY A 160 -0.70 2.27 -19.83
C GLY A 160 0.07 3.30 -18.99
N THR A 161 -0.64 4.19 -18.31
CA THR A 161 -0.06 5.18 -17.38
C THR A 161 0.51 4.50 -16.15
N VAL A 162 -0.20 3.51 -15.59
CA VAL A 162 0.32 2.66 -14.49
C VAL A 162 1.60 1.94 -14.92
N LYS A 163 1.57 1.24 -16.07
CA LYS A 163 2.73 0.50 -16.60
C LYS A 163 3.95 1.41 -16.79
N SER A 164 3.76 2.57 -17.42
CA SER A 164 4.87 3.50 -17.68
C SER A 164 5.42 4.14 -16.41
N ARG A 165 4.57 4.47 -15.43
CA ARG A 165 5.00 4.98 -14.11
C ARG A 165 5.78 3.93 -13.32
N CYS A 166 5.30 2.68 -13.28
CA CYS A 166 6.01 1.57 -12.65
C CYS A 166 7.37 1.32 -13.32
N ALA A 167 7.43 1.26 -14.65
CA ALA A 167 8.68 1.06 -15.37
C ALA A 167 9.73 2.15 -15.04
N ARG A 168 9.32 3.42 -15.05
CA ARG A 168 10.21 4.54 -14.68
C ARG A 168 10.66 4.48 -13.22
N GLY A 169 9.74 4.18 -12.31
CA GLY A 169 10.07 4.05 -10.89
C GLY A 169 11.03 2.89 -10.61
N ARG A 170 10.80 1.71 -11.21
CA ARG A 170 11.69 0.55 -11.08
C ARG A 170 13.10 0.85 -11.61
N GLY A 171 13.21 1.58 -12.71
CA GLY A 171 14.50 2.03 -13.24
C GLY A 171 15.28 2.93 -12.28
N LYS A 172 14.59 3.74 -11.47
CA LYS A 172 15.21 4.55 -10.40
C LYS A 172 15.57 3.70 -9.19
N LEU A 173 14.65 2.85 -8.74
CA LEU A 173 14.89 1.95 -7.62
C LEU A 173 16.07 1.00 -7.89
N ALA A 174 16.20 0.49 -9.11
CA ALA A 174 17.32 -0.37 -9.49
C ALA A 174 18.69 0.31 -9.31
N LYS A 175 18.76 1.64 -9.50
CA LYS A 175 19.98 2.42 -9.26
C LYS A 175 20.22 2.63 -7.77
N LEU A 176 19.17 2.96 -7.02
CA LEU A 176 19.25 3.24 -5.57
C LEU A 176 19.57 1.97 -4.77
N LEU A 177 18.93 0.86 -5.11
CA LEU A 177 19.02 -0.44 -4.42
C LEU A 177 20.08 -1.36 -5.03
N GLY A 178 20.81 -0.92 -6.05
CA GLY A 178 21.78 -1.76 -6.77
C GLY A 178 22.87 -2.38 -5.88
N HIS A 179 23.19 -1.73 -4.77
CA HIS A 179 24.15 -2.20 -3.77
C HIS A 179 23.62 -3.36 -2.89
N LEU A 180 22.30 -3.55 -2.81
CA LEU A 180 21.68 -4.70 -2.12
C LEU A 180 21.65 -5.96 -2.99
N ARG A 181 22.04 -5.86 -4.26
CA ARG A 181 22.01 -6.97 -5.21
C ARG A 181 23.12 -7.95 -4.83
N ASN A 182 22.78 -8.96 -4.04
CA ASN A 182 23.70 -10.03 -3.67
C ASN A 182 24.10 -10.81 -4.94
N PRO A 183 25.37 -10.81 -5.37
CA PRO A 183 25.79 -11.48 -6.62
C PRO A 183 25.68 -13.02 -6.57
N GLY A 184 25.23 -13.61 -5.46
CA GLY A 184 25.06 -15.06 -5.28
C GLY A 184 23.63 -15.59 -5.40
N ASN A 185 22.61 -14.77 -5.73
CA ASN A 185 21.21 -15.21 -5.81
C ASN A 185 20.57 -14.87 -7.17
N GLU A 186 21.02 -15.54 -8.24
CA GLU A 186 20.44 -15.42 -9.59
C GLU A 186 19.11 -16.17 -9.78
N GLY A 187 18.42 -16.57 -8.70
CA GLY A 187 17.35 -17.56 -8.77
C GLY A 187 15.93 -17.07 -9.05
N ASP A 188 15.59 -15.78 -8.89
CA ASP A 188 14.16 -15.45 -8.71
C ASP A 188 13.68 -14.14 -9.33
N VAL A 189 14.23 -13.75 -10.48
CA VAL A 189 13.58 -12.77 -11.36
C VAL A 189 12.90 -13.54 -12.49
N PRO A 190 11.56 -13.64 -12.54
CA PRO A 190 10.87 -14.11 -13.71
C PRO A 190 11.13 -13.11 -14.84
N THR A 191 12.10 -13.44 -15.69
CA THR A 191 12.31 -12.76 -16.96
C THR A 191 11.06 -13.06 -17.79
N HIS A 192 10.11 -12.11 -17.79
CA HIS A 192 8.93 -12.21 -18.64
C HIS A 192 9.40 -12.00 -20.09
N GLU A 193 9.86 -13.07 -20.73
CA GLU A 193 10.15 -13.08 -22.16
C GLU A 193 8.87 -12.73 -22.92
N SER A 194 8.86 -11.51 -23.44
CA SER A 194 7.88 -11.02 -24.40
C SER A 194 8.05 -11.78 -25.72
N LYS A 195 7.35 -12.90 -25.89
CA LYS A 195 7.12 -13.50 -27.21
C LYS A 195 6.02 -12.75 -27.95
N TYR A 196 6.33 -11.58 -28.49
CA TYR A 196 5.60 -11.04 -29.65
C TYR A 196 6.55 -10.24 -30.53
N GLY A 197 6.96 -10.88 -31.62
CA GLY A 197 7.80 -10.34 -32.70
C GLY A 197 7.71 -11.27 -33.91
N GLU A 198 6.77 -10.92 -34.80
CA GLU A 198 6.79 -11.06 -36.27
C GLU A 198 6.94 -12.42 -36.98
N GLY A 199 5.96 -12.68 -37.86
CA GLY A 199 6.27 -12.76 -39.29
C GLY A 199 6.16 -14.13 -39.97
N ARG A 200 5.00 -14.39 -40.57
CA ARG A 200 4.89 -14.68 -42.01
C ARG A 200 3.48 -14.45 -42.52
#